data_AF-A0A2Z6ETL1-F1
#
_entry.id   AF-A0A2Z6ETL1-F1
#
_cell.length_a   1.000
_cell.length_b   1.000
_cell.length_c   1.000
_cell.angle_alpha   90.00
_cell.angle_beta   90.00
_cell.angle_gamma   90.00
#
_symmetry.space_group_name_H-M   'P 1'
#
loop_
_entity.id
_entity.type
_entity.pdbx_description
1 polymer ?
#
loop_
_entity_poly.entity_id
_entity_poly.type
_entity_poly.pdbx_seq_one_letter_code
_entity_poly.pdbx_strand_id
1 'polypeptide(L)'
;MENDTRVTLAMLLTLKTRREQSLRAKLAANARQQEQLRDKKALLLEERYQIWKTWRSHSTVVEVLDATARQTLKNQLTDHFQNDQALAEQIDTLQAQWQALQIDKAQQQTLLRKVLMKQEKFNTLLE
;
A
#
# COMPACT_ATOMS: atom_id res chain seq x y z
N MET A 1 33.19 10.77 -38.43
CA MET A 1 33.10 10.90 -36.97
C MET A 1 31.75 11.47 -36.50
N GLU A 2 31.14 12.44 -37.19
CA GLU A 2 29.81 12.99 -36.82
C GLU A 2 28.64 12.00 -36.92
N ASN A 3 28.72 11.01 -37.82
CA ASN A 3 27.70 9.97 -37.91
C ASN A 3 27.73 8.98 -36.73
N ASP A 4 28.91 8.63 -36.22
CA ASP A 4 29.04 7.72 -35.06
C ASP A 4 28.55 8.35 -33.76
N THR A 5 28.78 9.65 -33.57
CA THR A 5 28.27 10.39 -32.41
C THR A 5 26.74 10.50 -32.45
N ARG A 6 26.15 10.78 -33.62
CA ARG A 6 24.68 10.80 -33.78
C ARG A 6 24.04 9.43 -33.54
N VAL A 7 24.63 8.35 -34.05
CA VAL A 7 24.15 6.97 -33.80
C VAL A 7 24.24 6.62 -32.31
N THR A 8 25.34 6.99 -31.65
CA THR A 8 25.53 6.76 -30.21
C THR A 8 24.52 7.54 -29.36
N LEU A 9 24.25 8.81 -29.70
CA LEU A 9 23.27 9.65 -29.02
C LEU A 9 21.84 9.12 -29.20
N ALA A 10 21.48 8.66 -30.41
CA ALA A 10 20.19 8.03 -30.67
C ALA A 10 20.01 6.72 -29.88
N MET A 11 21.06 5.89 -29.79
CA MET A 11 21.03 4.67 -28.99
C MET A 11 20.90 4.97 -27.49
N LEU A 12 21.56 6.01 -26.98
CA LEU A 12 21.39 6.45 -25.59
C LEU A 12 19.97 6.95 -25.33
N LEU A 13 19.36 7.70 -26.25
CA LEU A 13 18.00 8.20 -26.15
C LEU A 13 16.97 7.07 -26.06
N THR A 14 17.10 6.04 -26.89
CA THR A 14 16.21 4.87 -26.86
C THR A 14 16.31 4.12 -25.53
N LEU A 15 17.53 3.93 -25.00
CA LEU A 15 17.74 3.33 -23.68
C LEU A 15 17.11 4.17 -22.55
N LYS A 16 17.18 5.50 -22.63
CA LYS A 16 16.51 6.37 -21.64
C LYS A 16 15.00 6.29 -21.72
N THR A 17 14.45 6.27 -22.92
CA THR A 17 13.00 6.15 -23.16
C THR A 17 12.46 4.83 -22.61
N ARG A 18 13.19 3.72 -22.83
CA ARG A 18 12.83 2.43 -22.23
C ARG A 18 12.88 2.47 -20.70
N ARG A 19 13.89 3.13 -20.12
CA ARG A 19 14.00 3.28 -18.66
C ARG A 19 12.88 4.14 -18.09
N GLU A 20 12.49 5.20 -18.77
CA GLU A 20 11.36 6.06 -18.42
C GLU A 20 10.05 5.26 -18.42
N GLN A 21 9.76 4.51 -19.48
CA GLN A 21 8.57 3.65 -19.59
C GLN A 21 8.51 2.63 -18.44
N SER A 22 9.64 2.01 -18.12
CA SER A 22 9.73 1.08 -16.98
C SER A 22 9.43 1.75 -15.64
N LEU A 23 9.97 2.96 -15.40
CA LEU A 23 9.68 3.73 -14.17
C LEU A 23 8.20 4.13 -14.08
N ARG A 24 7.59 4.58 -15.18
CA ARG A 24 6.17 4.89 -15.24
C ARG A 24 5.29 3.66 -14.97
N ALA A 25 5.65 2.50 -15.53
CA ALA A 25 4.96 1.25 -15.27
C ALA A 25 5.04 0.84 -13.78
N LYS A 26 6.21 0.98 -13.15
CA LYS A 26 6.36 0.74 -11.70
C LYS A 26 5.51 1.70 -10.87
N LEU A 27 5.49 2.99 -11.21
CA LEU A 27 4.63 3.96 -10.53
C LEU A 27 3.14 3.63 -10.65
N ALA A 28 2.70 3.15 -11.82
CA ALA A 28 1.33 2.70 -12.02
C ALA A 28 1.01 1.43 -11.21
N ALA A 29 1.95 0.48 -11.14
CA ALA A 29 1.80 -0.71 -10.29
C ALA A 29 1.70 -0.33 -8.81
N ASN A 30 2.56 0.58 -8.33
CA ASN A 30 2.48 1.08 -6.95
C ASN A 30 1.15 1.78 -6.66
N ALA A 31 0.61 2.54 -7.60
CA ALA A 31 -0.70 3.18 -7.45
C ALA A 31 -1.83 2.15 -7.27
N ARG A 32 -1.84 1.09 -8.09
CA ARG A 32 -2.80 -0.02 -7.95
C ARG A 32 -2.65 -0.74 -6.61
N GLN A 33 -1.42 -1.00 -6.18
CA GLN A 33 -1.18 -1.65 -4.90
C GLN A 33 -1.60 -0.76 -3.71
N GLN A 34 -1.40 0.56 -3.80
CA GLN A 34 -1.89 1.51 -2.79
C GLN A 34 -3.42 1.48 -2.66
N GLU A 35 -4.13 1.38 -3.78
CA GLU A 35 -5.59 1.25 -3.81
C GLU A 35 -6.05 -0.07 -3.17
N GLN A 36 -5.43 -1.20 -3.54
CA GLN A 36 -5.71 -2.49 -2.93
C GLN A 36 -5.49 -2.52 -1.41
N LEU A 37 -4.39 -1.92 -0.92
CA LEU A 37 -4.13 -1.82 0.52
C LEU A 37 -5.16 -0.93 1.23
N ARG A 38 -5.62 0.14 0.57
CA ARG A 38 -6.66 1.02 1.10
C ARG A 38 -7.99 0.29 1.24
N ASP A 39 -8.40 -0.43 0.20
CA ASP A 39 -9.64 -1.21 0.21
C ASP A 39 -9.59 -2.29 1.28
N LYS A 40 -8.47 -3.02 1.36
CA LYS A 40 -8.26 -4.04 2.39
C LYS A 40 -8.30 -3.44 3.81
N LYS A 41 -7.68 -2.28 4.03
CA LYS A 41 -7.74 -1.59 5.32
C LYS A 41 -9.16 -1.16 5.67
N ALA A 42 -9.94 -0.70 4.70
CA ALA A 42 -11.34 -0.33 4.93
C ALA A 42 -12.18 -1.55 5.36
N LEU A 43 -11.98 -2.70 4.72
CA LEU A 43 -12.63 -3.95 5.13
C LEU A 43 -12.28 -4.36 6.56
N LEU A 44 -11.00 -4.35 6.93
CA LEU A 44 -10.59 -4.70 8.30
C LEU A 44 -11.13 -3.73 9.36
N LEU A 45 -11.21 -2.44 9.03
CA LEU A 45 -11.80 -1.44 9.93
C LEU A 45 -13.30 -1.65 10.11
N GLU A 46 -14.01 -2.03 9.04
CA GLU A 46 -15.43 -2.37 9.12
C GLU A 46 -15.64 -3.65 9.95
N GLU A 47 -14.86 -4.70 9.72
CA GLU A 47 -14.89 -5.93 10.53
C GLU A 47 -14.66 -5.64 12.01
N ARG A 48 -13.66 -4.82 12.31
CA ARG A 48 -13.35 -4.39 13.68
C ARG A 48 -14.50 -3.60 14.31
N TYR A 49 -15.16 -2.72 13.54
CA TYR A 49 -16.33 -1.99 13.99
C TYR A 49 -17.51 -2.91 14.31
N GLN A 50 -17.75 -3.94 13.50
CA GLN A 50 -18.80 -4.92 13.75
C GLN A 50 -18.54 -5.76 15.01
N ILE A 51 -17.28 -6.15 15.26
CA ILE A 51 -16.88 -6.83 16.50
C ILE A 51 -17.14 -5.92 17.70
N TRP A 52 -16.73 -4.65 17.63
CA TRP A 52 -16.97 -3.69 18.70
C TRP A 52 -18.47 -3.47 18.98
N LYS A 53 -19.29 -3.39 17.93
CA LYS A 53 -20.74 -3.26 18.06
C LYS A 53 -21.37 -4.48 18.74
N THR A 54 -20.94 -5.69 18.33
CA THR A 54 -21.38 -6.95 18.93
C THR A 54 -21.01 -7.01 20.40
N TRP A 55 -19.74 -6.71 20.72
CA TRP A 55 -19.25 -6.63 22.08
C TRP A 55 -20.06 -5.65 22.95
N ARG A 56 -20.36 -4.46 22.42
CA ARG A 56 -21.14 -3.44 23.13
C ARG A 56 -22.59 -3.87 23.36
N SER A 57 -23.19 -4.62 22.45
CA SER A 57 -24.55 -5.15 22.63
C SER A 57 -24.63 -6.18 23.76
N HIS A 58 -23.58 -6.99 23.95
CA HIS A 58 -23.52 -7.97 25.05
C HIS A 58 -23.25 -7.33 26.41
N SER A 59 -22.54 -6.20 26.48
CA SER A 59 -22.27 -5.51 27.74
C SER A 59 -23.45 -4.68 28.27
N THR A 60 -24.45 -4.40 27.45
CA THR A 60 -25.71 -3.73 27.85
C THR A 60 -26.78 -4.66 28.44
N VAL A 61 -26.57 -5.98 28.39
CA VAL A 61 -27.53 -6.96 28.94
C VAL A 61 -27.34 -7.05 30.46
N VAL A 62 -28.27 -6.45 31.20
CA VAL A 62 -28.36 -6.57 32.67
C VAL A 62 -29.28 -7.76 32.99
N GLU A 63 -28.76 -8.97 32.82
CA GLU A 63 -29.47 -10.21 33.17
C GLU A 63 -28.76 -10.95 34.31
N VAL A 64 -29.54 -11.63 35.14
CA VAL A 64 -29.01 -12.57 36.13
C VAL A 64 -28.58 -13.84 35.38
N LEU A 65 -27.30 -13.88 35.00
CA LEU A 65 -26.73 -15.03 34.30
C LEU A 65 -26.51 -16.21 35.26
N ASP A 66 -26.99 -17.39 34.87
CA ASP A 66 -26.58 -18.63 35.51
C ASP A 66 -25.09 -18.95 35.25
N ALA A 67 -24.56 -19.99 35.90
CA ALA A 67 -23.15 -20.35 35.79
C ALA A 67 -22.75 -20.71 34.35
N THR A 68 -23.63 -21.36 33.59
CA THR A 68 -23.40 -21.75 32.21
C THR A 68 -23.37 -20.54 31.28
N ALA A 69 -24.34 -19.63 31.39
CA ALA A 69 -24.43 -18.41 30.61
C ALA A 69 -23.26 -17.47 30.91
N ARG A 70 -22.81 -17.40 32.18
CA ARG A 70 -21.61 -16.65 32.56
C ARG A 70 -20.34 -17.21 31.91
N GLN A 71 -20.18 -18.53 31.87
CA GLN A 71 -19.02 -19.16 31.22
C GLN A 71 -19.05 -18.93 29.70
N THR A 72 -20.22 -19.04 29.07
CA THR A 72 -20.41 -18.73 27.64
C THR A 72 -20.02 -17.28 27.34
N LEU A 73 -20.51 -16.33 28.13
CA LEU A 73 -20.18 -14.91 27.96
C LEU A 73 -18.67 -14.67 28.11
N LYS A 74 -18.02 -15.30 29.09
CA LYS A 74 -16.56 -15.20 29.28
C LYS A 74 -15.79 -15.70 28.05
N ASN A 75 -16.21 -16.83 27.47
CA ASN A 75 -15.61 -17.37 26.26
C ASN A 75 -15.79 -16.39 25.09
N GLN A 76 -17.01 -15.90 24.85
CA GLN A 76 -17.31 -14.93 23.80
C GLN A 76 -16.48 -13.64 23.95
N LEU A 77 -16.33 -13.12 25.17
CA LEU A 77 -15.49 -11.94 25.44
C LEU A 77 -14.01 -12.20 25.12
N THR A 78 -13.53 -13.41 25.41
CA THR A 78 -12.16 -13.81 25.10
C THR A 78 -11.95 -13.89 23.59
N ASP A 79 -12.89 -14.50 22.87
CA ASP A 79 -12.86 -14.60 21.40
C ASP A 79 -12.90 -13.22 20.75
N HIS A 80 -13.76 -12.31 21.23
CA HIS A 80 -13.82 -10.93 20.75
C HIS A 80 -12.50 -10.19 20.95
N PHE A 81 -11.87 -10.34 22.12
CA PHE A 81 -10.59 -9.71 22.41
C PHE A 81 -9.48 -10.24 21.50
N GLN A 82 -9.40 -11.56 21.31
CA GLN A 82 -8.41 -12.17 20.43
C GLN A 82 -8.60 -11.73 18.97
N ASN A 83 -9.85 -11.68 18.51
CA ASN A 83 -10.17 -11.24 17.14
C ASN A 83 -9.85 -9.75 16.94
N ASP A 84 -10.14 -8.87 17.90
CA ASP A 84 -9.76 -7.45 17.82
C ASP A 84 -8.24 -7.28 17.74
N GLN A 85 -7.50 -8.03 18.55
CA GLN A 85 -6.04 -8.00 18.55
C GLN A 85 -5.48 -8.45 17.19
N ALA A 86 -5.98 -9.56 16.65
CA ALA A 86 -5.55 -10.06 15.34
C ALA A 86 -5.84 -9.05 14.21
N LEU A 87 -7.00 -8.37 14.25
CA LEU A 87 -7.33 -7.32 13.28
C LEU A 87 -6.43 -6.09 13.43
N ALA A 88 -6.10 -5.69 14.66
CA ALA A 88 -5.18 -4.59 14.92
C ALA A 88 -3.79 -4.88 14.33
N GLU A 89 -3.24 -6.07 14.57
CA GLU A 89 -1.95 -6.51 14.01
C GLU A 89 -1.95 -6.52 12.47
N GLN A 90 -3.06 -6.95 11.86
CA GLN A 90 -3.21 -6.90 10.40
C GLN A 90 -3.26 -5.46 9.87
N ILE A 91 -3.98 -4.56 10.55
CA ILE A 91 -4.05 -3.14 10.19
C ILE A 91 -2.66 -2.49 10.27
N ASP A 92 -1.89 -2.78 11.32
CA ASP A 92 -0.54 -2.28 11.50
C ASP A 92 0.40 -2.80 10.40
N THR A 93 0.26 -4.08 10.03
CA THR A 93 1.01 -4.67 8.92
C THR A 93 0.69 -3.97 7.59
N LEU A 94 -0.59 -3.70 7.30
CA LEU A 94 -0.98 -2.96 6.08
C LEU A 94 -0.46 -1.52 6.11
N GLN A 95 -0.42 -0.88 7.27
CA GLN A 95 0.13 0.46 7.43
C GLN A 95 1.63 0.49 7.13
N ALA A 96 2.39 -0.50 7.61
CA ALA A 96 3.81 -0.64 7.30
C ALA A 96 4.05 -0.89 5.80
N GLN A 97 3.25 -1.75 5.17
CA GLN A 97 3.32 -1.99 3.71
C GLN A 97 3.02 -0.70 2.92
N TRP A 98 2.03 0.07 3.36
CA TRP A 98 1.69 1.34 2.73
C TRP A 98 2.84 2.35 2.84
N GLN A 99 3.48 2.46 4.00
CA GLN A 99 4.64 3.33 4.21
C GLN A 99 5.81 2.93 3.29
N ALA A 100 6.09 1.62 3.18
CA ALA A 100 7.13 1.12 2.28
C ALA A 100 6.85 1.50 0.81
N LEU A 101 5.59 1.39 0.36
CA LEU A 101 5.20 1.81 -0.99
C LEU A 101 5.34 3.31 -1.22
N GLN A 102 5.09 4.15 -0.21
CA GLN A 102 5.30 5.59 -0.35
C GLN A 102 6.79 5.93 -0.53
N ILE A 103 7.66 5.24 0.21
CA ILE A 103 9.11 5.41 0.08
C ILE A 103 9.56 4.98 -1.33
N ASP A 104 9.15 3.80 -1.81
CA ASP A 104 9.50 3.35 -3.16
C ASP A 104 8.95 4.30 -4.23
N LYS A 105 7.69 4.74 -4.12
CA LYS A 105 7.09 5.74 -5.03
C LYS A 105 7.92 7.02 -5.09
N ALA A 106 8.37 7.55 -3.96
CA ALA A 106 9.20 8.75 -3.92
C ALA A 106 10.58 8.52 -4.60
N GLN A 107 11.17 7.35 -4.41
CA GLN A 107 12.40 6.96 -5.09
C GLN A 107 12.21 6.85 -6.61
N GLN A 108 11.15 6.17 -7.07
CA GLN A 108 10.83 6.04 -8.50
C GLN A 108 10.55 7.41 -9.15
N GLN A 109 9.84 8.31 -8.46
CA GLN A 109 9.60 9.68 -8.94
C GLN A 109 10.91 10.48 -9.08
N THR A 110 11.82 10.35 -8.11
CA THR A 110 13.14 10.98 -8.17
C THR A 110 13.96 10.45 -9.35
N LEU A 111 13.93 9.14 -9.57
CA LEU A 111 14.60 8.52 -10.73
C LEU A 111 13.99 8.99 -12.06
N LEU A 112 12.66 9.10 -12.13
CA LEU A 112 11.96 9.55 -13.33
C LEU A 112 12.35 10.98 -13.69
N ARG A 113 12.35 11.91 -12.72
CA ARG A 113 12.81 13.30 -12.94
C ARG A 113 14.24 13.35 -13.48
N LYS A 114 15.15 12.53 -12.92
CA LYS A 114 16.55 12.43 -13.39
C LYS A 114 16.66 11.90 -14.82
N VAL A 115 15.78 10.97 -15.22
CA VAL A 115 15.77 10.43 -16.59
C VAL A 115 15.28 11.48 -17.57
N LEU A 116 14.18 12.18 -17.24
CA LEU A 116 13.60 13.24 -18.08
C LEU A 116 14.60 14.39 -18.31
N MET A 117 15.22 14.91 -17.26
CA MET A 117 16.26 15.95 -17.38
C MET A 117 17.45 15.50 -18.26
N LYS A 118 17.80 14.22 -18.24
CA LYS A 118 18.87 13.70 -19.11
C LYS A 118 18.40 13.58 -20.55
N GLN A 119 17.15 13.14 -20.79
CA GLN A 119 16.59 13.09 -22.15
C GLN A 119 16.51 14.48 -22.78
N GLU A 120 16.06 15.50 -22.03
CA GLU A 120 16.05 16.88 -22.51
C GLU A 120 17.45 17.34 -22.95
N LYS A 121 18.48 17.06 -22.13
CA LYS A 121 19.88 17.35 -22.50
C LYS A 121 20.35 16.62 -23.76
N PHE A 122 19.94 15.37 -23.95
CA PHE A 122 20.29 14.63 -25.15
C PHE A 122 19.56 15.14 -26.39
N ASN A 123 18.29 15.55 -26.25
CA ASN A 123 17.53 16.17 -27.33
C ASN A 123 18.19 17.49 -27.77
N THR A 124 18.57 18.36 -26.82
CA THR A 124 19.27 19.62 -27.13
C THR A 124 20.66 19.44 -27.77
N LEU A 125 21.27 18.26 -27.63
CA LEU A 125 22.57 17.93 -28.25
C LEU A 125 22.41 17.27 -29.63
N LEU A 126 21.19 16.83 -29.97
CA LEU A 126 20.85 16.20 -31.24
C LEU A 126 20.21 17.20 -32.23
N GLU A 127 19.60 18.27 -31.70
CA GLU A 127 19.21 19.49 -32.43
C GLU A 127 20.43 20.29 -32.91
#